data_AF-A0A099Y0Q6-F1
#
_entry.id   AF-A0A099Y0Q6-F1
#
_cell.length_a   1.000
_cell.length_b   1.000
_cell.length_c   1.000
_cell.angle_alpha   90.00
_cell.angle_beta   90.00
_cell.angle_gamma   90.00
#
_symmetry.space_group_name_H-M   'P 1'
#
loop_
_entity.id
_entity.type
_entity.pdbx_description
1 polymer ?
#
loop_
_entity_poly.entity_id
_entity_poly.type
_entity_poly.pdbx_seq_one_letter_code
_entity_poly.pdbx_strand_id
1 'polypeptide(L)' 'MSTDVNLLGKGLKYLGLLIFLFIASPITLTMGFKALKKFENTPKEYLSYVILFVAGVLVVFTIYFAFKTFKILLKALFNN' A
#
# COMPACT_ATOMS: atom_id res chain seq x y z
N MET A 1 -24.71 -18.73 10.45
CA MET A 1 -23.63 -17.72 10.34
C MET A 1 -24.14 -16.41 10.90
N SER A 2 -23.41 -15.83 11.84
CA SER A 2 -23.68 -14.49 12.37
C SER A 2 -22.43 -13.66 12.13
N THR A 3 -22.58 -12.46 11.57
CA THR A 3 -21.47 -11.54 11.29
C THR A 3 -20.83 -11.07 12.58
N ASP A 4 -19.51 -11.19 12.69
CA ASP A 4 -18.76 -10.63 13.82
C ASP A 4 -18.55 -9.12 13.59
N VAL A 5 -19.42 -8.32 14.21
CA VAL A 5 -19.43 -6.86 14.09
C VAL A 5 -18.14 -6.20 14.58
N ASN A 6 -17.43 -6.80 15.54
CA ASN A 6 -16.17 -6.28 16.06
C ASN A 6 -15.04 -6.47 15.05
N LEU A 7 -14.96 -7.66 14.45
CA LEU A 7 -14.03 -7.96 13.36
C LEU A 7 -14.35 -7.14 12.10
N LEU A 8 -15.65 -6.93 11.80
CA LEU A 8 -16.08 -6.13 10.66
C LEU A 8 -15.63 -4.68 10.80
N GLY A 9 -15.83 -4.06 11.98
CA GLY A 9 -15.37 -2.71 12.26
C GLY A 9 -13.85 -2.56 12.13
N LYS A 10 -13.09 -3.58 12.54
CA LYS A 10 -11.63 -3.61 12.36
C LYS A 10 -11.23 -3.74 10.88
N GLY A 11 -11.92 -4.61 10.13
CA GLY A 11 -11.71 -4.78 8.69
C GLY A 11 -12.00 -3.52 7.90
N LEU A 12 -13.07 -2.79 8.23
CA LEU A 12 -13.43 -1.51 7.61
C LEU A 12 -12.38 -0.41 7.84
N LYS A 13 -11.84 -0.30 9.07
CA LYS A 13 -10.74 0.63 9.36
C LYS A 13 -9.50 0.32 8.52
N TYR A 14 -9.15 -0.95 8.40
CA TYR A 14 -8.00 -1.37 7.58
C TYR A 14 -8.26 -1.17 6.09
N LEU A 15 -9.51 -1.34 5.63
CA LEU A 15 -9.89 -1.05 4.25
C LEU A 15 -9.74 0.44 3.92
N GLY A 16 -10.09 1.33 4.85
CA GLY A 16 -9.83 2.77 4.70
C GLY A 16 -8.33 3.08 4.54
N LEU A 17 -7.47 2.48 5.38
CA LEU A 17 -6.02 2.63 5.25
C LEU A 17 -5.48 2.02 3.95
N LEU A 18 -6.04 0.89 3.52
CA LEU A 18 -5.66 0.20 2.30
C LEU A 18 -5.94 1.06 1.06
N ILE A 19 -7.10 1.74 1.01
CA ILE A 19 -7.43 2.67 -0.07
C ILE A 19 -6.41 3.79 -0.15
N PHE A 20 -6.03 4.37 1.00
CA PHE A 20 -5.00 5.40 1.06
C PHE A 20 -3.66 4.89 0.52
N LEU A 21 -3.24 3.69 0.92
CA LEU A 21 -2.02 3.04 0.42
C LEU A 21 -2.06 2.78 -1.09
N PHE A 22 -3.21 2.34 -1.62
CA PHE A 22 -3.40 2.10 -3.05
C PHE A 22 -3.25 3.36 -3.90
N ILE A 23 -3.53 4.53 -3.33
CA ILE A 23 -3.34 5.82 -4.00
C ILE A 23 -1.89 6.30 -3.81
N ALA A 24 -1.37 6.24 -2.59
CA ALA A 24 -0.01 6.69 -2.27
C ALA A 24 1.05 5.89 -3.04
N SER A 25 0.89 4.57 -3.13
CA SER A 25 1.82 3.64 -3.79
C SER A 25 2.19 4.01 -5.23
N PRO A 26 1.24 4.09 -6.19
CA PRO A 26 1.54 4.48 -7.56
C PRO A 26 2.00 5.95 -7.66
N ILE A 27 1.53 6.85 -6.80
CA ILE A 27 2.00 8.24 -6.79
C ILE A 27 3.48 8.31 -6.42
N THR A 28 3.91 7.64 -5.34
CA THR A 28 5.32 7.60 -4.94
C THR A 28 6.17 6.93 -6.02
N LEU A 29 5.66 5.87 -6.66
CA LEU A 29 6.36 5.18 -7.75
C LEU A 29 6.56 6.09 -8.97
N THR A 30 5.52 6.78 -9.41
CA THR A 30 5.61 7.73 -10.54
C THR A 30 6.49 8.94 -10.21
N MET A 31 6.49 9.42 -8.97
CA MET A 31 7.42 10.43 -8.48
C MET A 31 8.88 9.94 -8.52
N GLY A 32 9.13 8.70 -8.10
CA GLY A 32 10.46 8.08 -8.18
C GLY A 32 11.00 8.02 -9.60
N PHE A 33 10.18 7.59 -10.56
CA PHE A 33 10.57 7.59 -11.98
C PHE A 33 10.77 8.99 -12.56
N LYS A 34 9.94 9.98 -12.16
CA LYS A 34 10.14 11.38 -12.55
C LYS A 34 11.43 11.96 -11.97
N ALA A 35 11.77 11.63 -10.72
CA ALA A 35 13.03 12.03 -10.09
C ALA A 35 14.22 11.42 -10.84
N LEU A 36 14.15 10.14 -11.19
CA LEU A 36 15.20 9.45 -11.94
C LEU A 36 15.52 10.17 -13.27
N LYS A 37 14.49 10.52 -14.05
CA LYS A 37 14.65 11.27 -15.31
C LYS A 37 15.17 12.69 -15.09
N LYS A 38 14.84 13.33 -13.97
CA LYS A 38 15.23 14.73 -13.70
C LYS A 38 16.67 14.86 -13.20
N PHE A 39 17.17 13.86 -12.48
CA PHE A 39 18.52 13.85 -11.91
C PHE A 39 19.50 12.97 -12.69
N GLU A 40 19.11 12.53 -13.88
CA GLU A 40 19.97 11.78 -14.80
C GLU A 40 21.27 12.57 -15.06
N ASN A 41 22.43 11.91 -14.93
CA ASN A 41 23.76 12.52 -15.04
C ASN A 41 24.08 13.63 -14.01
N THR A 42 23.33 13.71 -12.91
CA THR A 42 23.57 14.65 -11.81
C THR A 42 24.06 13.88 -10.58
N PRO A 43 24.96 14.42 -9.73
CA PRO A 43 25.37 13.78 -8.46
C PRO A 43 24.20 13.46 -7.49
N LYS A 44 22.99 13.97 -7.75
CA LYS A 44 21.76 13.71 -6.99
C LYS A 44 20.99 12.47 -7.47
N GLU A 45 21.48 11.74 -8.47
CA GLU A 45 20.84 10.54 -9.01
C GLU A 45 20.58 9.48 -7.93
N TYR A 46 21.51 9.35 -6.96
CA TYR A 46 21.37 8.46 -5.80
C TYR A 46 20.04 8.65 -5.06
N LEU A 47 19.57 9.90 -4.92
CA LEU A 47 18.31 10.21 -4.23
C LEU A 47 17.11 9.61 -4.98
N SER A 48 17.16 9.57 -6.30
CA SER A 48 16.12 8.99 -7.14
C SER A 48 16.01 7.48 -6.94
N TYR A 49 17.15 6.78 -6.83
CA TYR A 49 17.18 5.35 -6.52
C TYR A 49 16.62 5.05 -5.13
N VAL A 50 16.91 5.89 -4.13
CA VAL A 50 16.32 5.75 -2.78
C VAL A 50 14.80 5.91 -2.84
N ILE A 51 14.29 6.91 -3.56
CA ILE A 51 12.83 7.12 -3.70
C ILE A 51 12.17 5.94 -4.44
N LEU A 52 12.80 5.44 -5.50
CA LEU A 52 12.30 4.25 -6.22
C LEU A 52 12.31 3.00 -5.36
N PHE A 53 13.34 2.81 -4.55
CA PHE A 53 13.42 1.69 -3.61
C PHE A 53 12.29 1.78 -2.56
N VAL A 54 12.09 2.95 -1.96
CA VAL A 54 11.00 3.20 -1.01
C VAL A 54 9.64 2.96 -1.67
N ALA A 55 9.44 3.43 -2.91
CA ALA A 55 8.22 3.17 -3.65
C ALA A 55 7.99 1.67 -3.90
N GLY A 56 9.04 0.93 -4.28
CA GLY A 56 8.99 -0.52 -4.47
C GLY A 56 8.58 -1.26 -3.19
N VAL A 57 9.21 -0.92 -2.06
CA VAL A 57 8.83 -1.49 -0.75
C VAL A 57 7.38 -1.16 -0.40
N LEU A 58 6.94 0.07 -0.68
CA LEU A 58 5.58 0.53 -0.40
C LEU A 58 4.53 -0.21 -1.25
N VAL A 59 4.84 -0.55 -2.51
CA VAL A 59 3.99 -1.42 -3.36
C VAL A 59 3.86 -2.81 -2.76
N VAL A 60 4.98 -3.45 -2.40
CA VAL A 60 4.99 -4.80 -1.82
C VAL A 60 4.20 -4.82 -0.51
N PHE A 61 4.40 -3.81 0.34
CA PHE A 61 3.66 -3.65 1.59
C PHE A 61 2.16 -3.47 1.35
N THR A 62 1.77 -2.68 0.35
CA THR A 62 0.36 -2.46 -0.02
C THR A 62 -0.31 -3.77 -0.44
N ILE A 63 0.36 -4.57 -1.27
CA ILE A 63 -0.15 -5.89 -1.69
C ILE A 63 -0.31 -6.82 -0.49
N TYR A 64 0.71 -6.93 0.37
CA TYR A 64 0.63 -7.73 1.59
C TYR A 64 -0.53 -7.27 2.50
N PHE A 65 -0.67 -5.96 2.69
CA PHE A 65 -1.71 -5.38 3.52
C PHE A 65 -3.11 -5.58 2.93
N ALA A 66 -3.25 -5.61 1.61
CA ALA A 66 -4.50 -5.91 0.92
C ALA A 66 -5.00 -7.31 1.29
N PHE A 67 -4.16 -8.33 1.11
CA PHE A 67 -4.51 -9.71 1.46
C PHE A 67 -4.90 -9.86 2.93
N LYS A 68 -4.14 -9.22 3.84
CA LYS A 68 -4.46 -9.21 5.27
C LYS A 68 -5.84 -8.60 5.55
N THR A 69 -6.16 -7.48 4.90
CA THR A 69 -7.42 -6.75 5.09
C THR A 69 -8.61 -7.56 4.60
N PHE A 70 -8.52 -8.12 3.39
CA PHE A 70 -9.59 -8.97 2.84
C PHE A 70 -9.77 -10.26 3.64
N LYS A 71 -8.70 -10.85 4.17
CA LYS A 71 -8.82 -12.01 5.08
C LYS A 71 -9.60 -11.68 6.35
N ILE A 72 -9.39 -10.49 6.93
CA ILE A 72 -10.12 -10.05 8.13
C ILE A 72 -11.60 -9.79 7.80
N LEU A 73 -11.89 -9.17 6.66
CA LEU A 73 -13.27 -8.93 6.19
C LEU A 73 -14.00 -10.23 5.90
N LEU A 74 -13.36 -11.17 5.20
CA LEU A 74 -13.93 -12.49 4.93
C LEU A 74 -14.22 -13.23 6.22
N LYS A 75 -13.29 -13.21 7.18
CA LYS A 75 -13.50 -13.81 8.50
C LYS A 75 -14.63 -13.12 9.27
N ALA A 76 -14.79 -11.81 9.17
CA ALA A 76 -15.87 -11.10 9.83
C ALA A 76 -17.26 -11.47 9.28
N LEU A 77 -17.37 -11.61 7.95
CA LEU A 77 -18.63 -11.83 7.24
C LEU A 77 -19.07 -13.29 7.21
N PHE A 78 -18.13 -14.21 7.06
CA PHE A 78 -18.40 -15.63 6.84
C PHE A 78 -17.92 -16.51 8.00
N ASN A 79 -17.72 -15.93 9.20
CA ASN A 79 -17.30 -16.71 10.34
C ASN A 79 -18.28 -17.85 10.60
N ASN A 80 -17.79 -19.07 10.42
CA ASN A 80 -18.32 -20.28 11.00
C ASN A 80 -17.24 -20.84 11.92
#